data_AF-A0A4U0UR77-F1
#
_entry.id   AF-A0A4U0UR77-F1
#
_cell.length_a   1.000
_cell.length_b   1.000
_cell.length_c   1.000
_cell.angle_alpha   90.00
_cell.angle_beta   90.00
_cell.angle_gamma   90.00
#
_symmetry.space_group_name_H-M   'P 1'
#
loop_
_entity.id
_entity.type
_entity.pdbx_description
1 polymer ?
#
loop_
_entity_poly.entity_id
_entity_poly.type
_entity_poly.pdbx_seq_one_letter_code
_entity_poly.pdbx_strand_id
1 'polypeptide(L)'
;TIAATRLFLQPFWRVTLETEGDKATLDLTLKSMDFLIKHYERSKSKHAGNPTLSSSIITSWFVFDKYYNLTDATPAYAAALLLHPSRRKAYLTSYWKRDWQVVALKAVTKLWETQYKDRVFTYAASLSTTGIEPDEYDLFEAQPQRDLESTAVKDELQRFIKADPIKIVTTALDWWLQPER
;
A
#
# COMPACT_ATOMS: atom_id res chain seq x y z
N THR A 1 -28.65 -10.46 -21.97
CA THR A 1 -27.41 -9.84 -22.50
C THR A 1 -27.07 -8.55 -21.77
N ILE A 2 -27.95 -7.53 -21.73
CA ILE A 2 -27.68 -6.24 -21.03
C ILE A 2 -27.56 -6.38 -19.49
N ALA A 3 -28.44 -7.17 -18.86
CA ALA A 3 -28.41 -7.33 -17.40
C ALA A 3 -27.10 -7.98 -16.89
N ALA A 4 -26.56 -8.96 -17.62
CA ALA A 4 -25.31 -9.63 -17.27
C ALA A 4 -24.12 -8.67 -17.40
N THR A 5 -24.06 -7.87 -18.47
CA THR A 5 -23.05 -6.83 -18.64
C THR A 5 -23.11 -5.80 -17.52
N ARG A 6 -24.31 -5.35 -17.14
CA ARG A 6 -24.49 -4.40 -16.02
C ARG A 6 -23.98 -4.99 -14.70
N LEU A 7 -24.29 -6.26 -14.42
CA LEU A 7 -23.80 -6.95 -13.21
C LEU A 7 -22.28 -7.11 -13.22
N PHE A 8 -21.68 -7.36 -14.39
CA PHE A 8 -20.23 -7.41 -14.52
C PHE A 8 -19.56 -6.05 -14.30
N LEU A 9 -20.17 -4.96 -14.77
CA LEU A 9 -19.62 -3.60 -14.67
C LEU A 9 -19.86 -2.93 -13.30
N GLN A 10 -20.85 -3.38 -12.54
CA GLN A 10 -21.20 -2.77 -11.25
C GLN A 10 -20.00 -2.64 -10.28
N PRO A 11 -19.12 -3.65 -10.12
CA PRO A 11 -17.98 -3.52 -9.22
C PRO A 11 -16.93 -2.51 -9.71
N PHE A 12 -16.80 -2.32 -11.02
CA PHE A 12 -15.91 -1.29 -11.58
C PHE A 12 -16.41 0.11 -11.24
N TRP A 13 -17.70 0.36 -11.45
CA TRP A 13 -18.31 1.64 -11.07
C TRP A 13 -18.07 1.97 -9.60
N ARG A 14 -18.28 1.00 -8.70
CA ARG A 14 -18.06 1.22 -7.27
C ARG A 14 -16.58 1.45 -6.95
N VAL A 15 -15.67 0.65 -7.50
CA VAL A 15 -14.23 0.83 -7.27
C VAL A 15 -13.77 2.19 -7.75
N THR A 16 -14.18 2.62 -8.95
CA THR A 16 -13.85 3.95 -9.49
C THR A 16 -14.29 5.05 -8.53
N LEU A 17 -15.53 5.00 -8.06
CA LEU A 17 -16.08 5.99 -7.11
C LEU A 17 -15.33 6.04 -5.77
N GLU A 18 -14.83 4.90 -5.27
CA GLU A 18 -14.08 4.83 -4.01
C GLU A 18 -12.62 5.29 -4.18
N THR A 19 -12.10 5.25 -5.41
CA THR A 19 -10.70 5.59 -5.73
C THR A 19 -10.56 6.92 -6.48
N GLU A 20 -11.64 7.67 -6.66
CA GLU A 20 -11.62 9.01 -7.24
C GLU A 20 -11.54 10.10 -6.16
N GLY A 21 -11.08 11.28 -6.57
CA GLY A 21 -10.98 12.44 -5.69
C GLY A 21 -9.68 12.51 -4.87
N ASP A 22 -9.68 13.46 -3.93
CA ASP A 22 -8.53 13.85 -3.11
C ASP A 22 -8.25 12.88 -1.95
N LYS A 23 -9.24 12.09 -1.54
CA LYS A 23 -9.12 11.11 -0.45
C LYS A 23 -8.64 9.73 -0.91
N ALA A 24 -8.40 9.55 -2.21
CA ALA A 24 -7.94 8.29 -2.76
C ALA A 24 -6.49 8.01 -2.36
N THR A 25 -6.26 6.92 -1.63
CA THR A 25 -4.92 6.52 -1.18
C THR A 25 -4.36 5.38 -2.02
N LEU A 26 -3.03 5.31 -2.16
CA LEU A 26 -2.35 4.28 -2.95
C LEU A 26 -2.71 2.85 -2.47
N ASP A 27 -2.87 2.67 -1.16
CA ASP A 27 -3.26 1.38 -0.58
C ASP A 27 -4.69 1.00 -0.96
N LEU A 28 -5.61 1.97 -1.08
CA LEU A 28 -7.00 1.72 -1.46
C LEU A 28 -7.09 1.38 -2.94
N THR A 29 -6.33 2.09 -3.78
CA THR A 29 -6.23 1.79 -5.22
C THR A 29 -5.76 0.36 -5.45
N LEU A 30 -4.61 -0.03 -4.89
CA LEU A 30 -4.05 -1.37 -5.12
C LEU A 30 -4.96 -2.47 -4.54
N LYS A 31 -5.53 -2.27 -3.34
CA LYS A 31 -6.52 -3.21 -2.76
C LYS A 31 -7.76 -3.35 -3.63
N SER A 32 -8.22 -2.27 -4.24
CA SER A 32 -9.40 -2.31 -5.11
C SER A 32 -9.10 -3.04 -6.41
N MET A 33 -7.89 -2.89 -6.95
CA MET A 33 -7.44 -3.69 -8.09
C MET A 33 -7.31 -5.18 -7.74
N ASP A 34 -6.80 -5.55 -6.56
CA ASP A 34 -6.79 -6.95 -6.08
C ASP A 34 -8.20 -7.56 -6.05
N PHE A 35 -9.18 -6.77 -5.62
CA PHE A 35 -10.57 -7.19 -5.65
C PHE A 35 -11.08 -7.39 -7.08
N LEU A 36 -10.72 -6.52 -8.02
CA LEU A 36 -11.08 -6.65 -9.43
C LEU A 36 -10.46 -7.89 -10.07
N ILE A 37 -9.24 -8.30 -9.69
CA ILE A 37 -8.66 -9.59 -10.12
C ILE A 37 -9.60 -10.75 -9.79
N LYS A 38 -10.05 -10.84 -8.53
CA LYS A 38 -10.99 -11.89 -8.09
C LYS A 38 -12.34 -11.78 -8.80
N HIS A 39 -12.80 -10.57 -9.08
CA HIS A 39 -14.03 -10.34 -9.84
C HIS A 39 -13.90 -10.86 -11.28
N TYR A 40 -12.78 -10.59 -11.95
CA TYR A 40 -12.48 -11.10 -13.29
C TYR A 40 -12.41 -12.62 -13.32
N GLU A 41 -11.69 -13.25 -12.40
CA GLU A 41 -11.57 -14.71 -12.31
C GLU A 41 -12.96 -15.36 -12.20
N ARG A 42 -13.79 -14.88 -11.25
CA ARG A 42 -15.17 -15.37 -11.09
C ARG A 42 -16.03 -15.14 -12.34
N SER A 43 -15.88 -13.98 -12.98
CA SER A 43 -16.69 -13.60 -14.14
C SER A 43 -16.33 -14.42 -15.39
N LYS A 44 -15.03 -14.71 -15.59
CA LYS A 44 -14.54 -15.59 -16.66
C LYS A 44 -15.17 -16.99 -16.53
N SER A 45 -15.16 -17.57 -15.33
CA SER A 45 -15.79 -18.88 -15.08
C SER A 45 -17.31 -18.83 -15.26
N LYS A 46 -17.98 -17.81 -14.70
CA LYS A 46 -19.44 -17.68 -14.74
C LYS A 46 -20.00 -17.50 -16.15
N HIS A 47 -19.27 -16.79 -17.02
CA HIS A 47 -19.75 -16.43 -18.36
C HIS A 47 -19.12 -17.25 -19.48
N ALA A 48 -18.44 -18.37 -19.18
CA ALA A 48 -17.81 -19.24 -20.18
C ALA A 48 -18.80 -19.73 -21.26
N GLY A 49 -20.08 -19.95 -20.91
CA GLY A 49 -21.13 -20.34 -21.85
C GLY A 49 -21.73 -19.22 -22.70
N ASN A 50 -21.29 -17.97 -22.54
CA ASN A 50 -21.74 -16.83 -23.35
C ASN A 50 -20.55 -16.26 -24.13
N PRO A 51 -20.34 -16.69 -25.39
CA PRO A 51 -19.15 -16.31 -26.16
C PRO A 51 -18.96 -14.80 -26.30
N THR A 52 -20.03 -14.04 -26.55
CA THR A 52 -19.95 -12.58 -26.74
C THR A 52 -19.47 -11.88 -25.46
N LEU A 53 -20.10 -12.17 -24.32
CA LEU A 53 -19.72 -11.53 -23.05
C LEU A 53 -18.36 -12.04 -22.55
N SER A 54 -18.08 -13.34 -22.71
CA SER A 54 -16.78 -13.93 -22.36
C SER A 54 -15.63 -13.26 -23.11
N SER A 55 -15.76 -13.09 -24.44
CA SER A 55 -14.78 -12.37 -25.25
C SER A 55 -14.56 -10.95 -24.76
N SER A 56 -15.63 -10.19 -24.46
CA SER A 56 -15.48 -8.83 -23.91
C SER A 56 -14.79 -8.81 -22.53
N ILE A 57 -15.09 -9.76 -21.65
CA ILE A 57 -14.43 -9.90 -20.34
C ILE A 57 -12.94 -10.17 -20.54
N ILE A 58 -12.58 -11.10 -21.44
CA ILE A 58 -11.18 -11.43 -21.76
C ILE A 58 -10.46 -10.22 -22.35
N THR A 59 -11.06 -9.48 -23.28
CA THR A 59 -10.46 -8.27 -23.85
C THR A 59 -10.24 -7.20 -22.79
N SER A 60 -11.23 -6.92 -21.94
CA SER A 60 -11.08 -5.93 -20.87
C SER A 60 -10.04 -6.34 -19.82
N TRP A 61 -9.86 -7.65 -19.57
CA TRP A 61 -8.83 -8.17 -18.69
C TRP A 61 -7.43 -7.76 -19.16
N PHE A 62 -7.12 -7.81 -20.46
CA PHE A 62 -5.79 -7.42 -20.95
C PHE A 62 -5.47 -5.94 -20.67
N VAL A 63 -6.48 -5.08 -20.78
CA VAL A 63 -6.31 -3.66 -20.44
C VAL A 63 -6.09 -3.49 -18.94
N PHE A 64 -6.92 -4.15 -18.12
CA PHE A 64 -6.77 -4.12 -16.66
C PHE A 64 -5.40 -4.63 -16.22
N ASP A 65 -4.97 -5.78 -16.74
CA ASP A 65 -3.70 -6.43 -16.41
C ASP A 65 -2.50 -5.52 -16.76
N LYS A 66 -2.55 -4.82 -17.90
CA LYS A 66 -1.54 -3.81 -18.25
C LYS A 66 -1.39 -2.75 -17.17
N TYR A 67 -2.50 -2.18 -16.67
CA TYR A 67 -2.44 -1.13 -15.64
C TYR A 67 -2.11 -1.67 -14.26
N TYR A 68 -2.54 -2.90 -13.94
CA TYR A 68 -2.12 -3.56 -12.71
C TYR A 68 -0.61 -3.78 -12.69
N ASN A 69 -0.02 -4.27 -13.77
CA ASN A 69 1.44 -4.45 -13.86
C ASN A 69 2.21 -3.12 -13.74
N LEU A 70 1.60 -1.98 -14.08
CA LEU A 70 2.23 -0.66 -13.88
C LEU A 70 2.30 -0.27 -12.40
N THR A 71 1.52 -0.87 -11.49
CA THR A 71 1.66 -0.60 -10.05
C THR A 71 2.99 -1.09 -9.52
N ASP A 72 3.58 -2.12 -10.15
CA ASP A 72 4.89 -2.65 -9.79
C ASP A 72 6.05 -1.76 -10.28
N ALA A 73 5.78 -0.76 -11.13
CA ALA A 73 6.80 0.20 -11.58
C ALA A 73 7.34 1.05 -10.42
N THR A 74 6.57 1.20 -9.33
CA THR A 74 7.01 1.88 -8.12
C THR A 74 6.70 1.04 -6.87
N PRO A 75 7.67 0.86 -5.94
CA PRO A 75 7.41 0.17 -4.69
C PRO A 75 6.39 0.89 -3.79
N ALA A 76 6.00 2.13 -4.10
CA ALA A 76 5.09 2.94 -3.29
C ALA A 76 3.72 2.27 -3.07
N TYR A 77 3.15 1.59 -4.08
CA TYR A 77 1.87 0.90 -3.92
C TYR A 77 1.97 -0.28 -2.94
N ALA A 78 3.00 -1.11 -3.10
CA ALA A 78 3.26 -2.22 -2.18
C ALA A 78 3.61 -1.72 -0.77
N ALA A 79 4.38 -0.63 -0.66
CA ALA A 79 4.71 0.00 0.61
C ALA A 79 3.46 0.51 1.32
N ALA A 80 2.53 1.14 0.60
CA ALA A 80 1.28 1.64 1.16
C ALA A 80 0.44 0.50 1.77
N LEU A 81 0.38 -0.68 1.13
CA LEU A 81 -0.27 -1.86 1.72
C LEU A 81 0.44 -2.38 2.98
N LEU A 82 1.78 -2.45 2.95
CA LEU A 82 2.59 -2.95 4.05
C LEU A 82 2.61 -2.01 5.27
N LEU A 83 2.57 -0.70 5.03
CA LEU A 83 2.53 0.34 6.06
C LEU A 83 1.12 0.58 6.59
N HIS A 84 0.09 -0.03 5.98
CA HIS A 84 -1.27 0.07 6.48
C HIS A 84 -1.43 -0.77 7.78
N PRO A 85 -1.79 -0.16 8.92
CA PRO A 85 -1.80 -0.84 10.23
C PRO A 85 -2.69 -2.07 10.31
N SER A 86 -3.86 -2.04 9.66
CA SER A 86 -4.80 -3.18 9.60
C SER A 86 -4.49 -4.25 8.56
N ARG A 87 -3.40 -4.12 7.81
CA ARG A 87 -3.07 -5.04 6.70
C ARG A 87 -1.71 -5.66 6.92
N ARG A 88 -0.67 -4.82 6.98
CA ARG A 88 0.73 -5.24 7.15
C ARG A 88 1.10 -6.36 6.18
N LYS A 89 2.07 -7.21 6.53
CA LYS A 89 2.42 -8.39 5.73
C LYS A 89 1.28 -9.41 5.64
N ALA A 90 0.39 -9.46 6.64
CA ALA A 90 -0.71 -10.43 6.68
C ALA A 90 -1.61 -10.33 5.44
N TYR A 91 -1.89 -9.11 4.96
CA TYR A 91 -2.68 -8.92 3.74
C TYR A 91 -2.03 -9.59 2.52
N LEU A 92 -0.74 -9.35 2.28
CA LEU A 92 -0.01 -9.97 1.17
C LEU A 92 -0.08 -11.51 1.27
N THR A 93 0.08 -12.06 2.46
CA THR A 93 0.00 -13.52 2.66
C THR A 93 -1.38 -14.12 2.39
N SER A 94 -2.45 -13.36 2.59
CA SER A 94 -3.83 -13.84 2.40
C SER A 94 -4.35 -13.64 0.97
N TYR A 95 -3.91 -12.61 0.26
CA TYR A 95 -4.49 -12.21 -1.02
C TYR A 95 -3.58 -12.42 -2.22
N TRP A 96 -2.25 -12.47 -2.03
CA TRP A 96 -1.29 -12.50 -3.14
C TRP A 96 -0.62 -13.86 -3.30
N LYS A 97 -0.17 -14.17 -4.51
CA LYS A 97 0.68 -15.34 -4.80
C LYS A 97 2.06 -15.16 -4.18
N ARG A 98 2.71 -16.25 -3.77
CA ARG A 98 4.04 -16.19 -3.12
C ARG A 98 5.06 -15.40 -3.94
N ASP A 99 5.11 -15.59 -5.25
CA ASP A 99 6.09 -14.90 -6.10
C ASP A 99 5.90 -13.37 -6.07
N TRP A 100 4.65 -12.90 -6.10
CA TRP A 100 4.33 -11.47 -6.00
C TRP A 100 4.70 -10.91 -4.63
N GLN A 101 4.46 -11.67 -3.55
CA GLN A 101 4.86 -11.27 -2.20
C GLN A 101 6.37 -11.07 -2.10
N VAL A 102 7.17 -11.99 -2.66
CA VAL A 102 8.64 -11.91 -2.61
C VAL A 102 9.14 -10.69 -3.37
N VAL A 103 8.63 -10.43 -4.58
CA VAL A 103 9.00 -9.27 -5.39
C VAL A 103 8.66 -7.96 -4.66
N ALA A 104 7.45 -7.84 -4.15
CA ALA A 104 6.99 -6.64 -3.46
C ALA A 104 7.77 -6.38 -2.16
N LEU A 105 7.97 -7.39 -1.32
CA LEU A 105 8.76 -7.25 -0.09
C LEU A 105 10.19 -6.84 -0.39
N LYS A 106 10.83 -7.44 -1.40
CA LYS A 106 12.19 -7.07 -1.81
C LYS A 106 12.26 -5.62 -2.28
N ALA A 107 11.29 -5.18 -3.09
CA ALA A 107 11.26 -3.82 -3.61
C ALA A 107 11.05 -2.79 -2.48
N VAL A 108 10.16 -3.06 -1.52
CA VAL A 108 9.89 -2.17 -0.38
C VAL A 108 11.04 -2.14 0.60
N THR A 109 11.65 -3.29 0.92
CA THR A 109 12.87 -3.33 1.76
C THR A 109 14.00 -2.54 1.12
N LYS A 110 14.21 -2.69 -0.20
CA LYS A 110 15.21 -1.89 -0.93
C LYS A 110 14.90 -0.40 -0.85
N LEU A 111 13.64 0.02 -1.01
CA LEU A 111 13.24 1.42 -0.87
C LEU A 111 13.58 1.95 0.53
N TRP A 112 13.24 1.19 1.58
CA TRP A 112 13.55 1.53 2.96
C TRP A 112 15.04 1.68 3.21
N GLU A 113 15.85 0.67 2.85
CA GLU A 113 17.30 0.67 3.05
C GLU A 113 17.99 1.80 2.29
N THR A 114 17.51 2.14 1.09
CA THR A 114 18.17 3.15 0.24
C THR A 114 17.75 4.59 0.54
N GLN A 115 16.52 4.82 1.01
CA GLN A 115 15.99 6.17 1.11
C GLN A 115 15.57 6.59 2.51
N TYR A 116 15.26 5.67 3.43
CA TYR A 116 14.57 6.01 4.68
C TYR A 116 15.27 5.50 5.94
N LYS A 117 15.99 4.38 5.88
CA LYS A 117 16.59 3.73 7.05
C LYS A 117 17.53 4.63 7.83
N ASP A 118 18.41 5.35 7.13
CA ASP A 118 19.40 6.22 7.74
C ASP A 118 18.97 7.70 7.71
N ARG A 119 17.71 7.99 7.34
CA ARG A 119 17.19 9.35 7.45
C ARG A 119 16.96 9.67 8.92
N VAL A 120 17.87 10.44 9.49
CA VAL A 120 17.65 11.07 10.79
C VAL A 120 16.55 12.12 10.59
N PHE A 121 15.33 11.81 11.02
CA PHE A 121 14.28 12.82 11.16
C PHE A 121 14.58 13.61 12.42
N THR A 122 15.44 14.62 12.34
CA THR A 122 15.73 15.45 13.51
C THR A 122 14.53 16.34 13.80
N TYR A 123 14.13 16.41 15.07
CA TYR A 123 13.11 17.34 15.54
C TYR A 123 13.43 18.78 15.08
N ALA A 124 14.71 19.16 15.09
CA ALA A 124 15.20 20.42 14.55
C ALA A 124 14.90 20.63 13.04
N ALA A 125 14.94 19.59 12.20
CA ALA A 125 14.54 19.69 10.79
C ALA A 125 13.02 19.91 10.62
N SER A 126 12.22 19.39 11.54
CA SER A 126 10.77 19.63 11.57
C SER A 126 10.40 21.03 12.08
N LEU A 127 11.12 21.54 13.09
CA LEU A 127 10.97 22.91 13.60
C LEU A 127 11.34 23.94 12.53
N SER A 128 12.47 23.75 11.85
CA SER A 128 12.88 24.63 10.76
C SER A 128 11.91 24.62 9.56
N THR A 129 11.24 23.50 9.30
CA THR A 129 10.15 23.42 8.30
C THR A 129 8.89 24.20 8.73
N THR A 130 8.64 24.32 10.03
CA THR A 130 7.52 25.10 10.60
C THR A 130 7.90 26.57 10.88
N GLY A 131 9.12 26.98 10.53
CA GLY A 131 9.63 28.34 10.74
C GLY A 131 10.02 28.65 12.19
N ILE A 132 10.12 27.63 13.05
CA ILE A 132 10.59 27.74 14.42
C ILE A 132 12.11 27.53 14.40
N GLU A 133 12.85 28.51 14.91
CA GLU A 133 14.31 28.39 15.04
C GLU A 133 14.62 27.41 16.19
N PRO A 134 15.33 26.30 15.94
CA PRO A 134 15.63 25.30 16.97
C PRO A 134 16.56 25.87 18.03
N ASP A 135 16.25 25.61 19.31
CA ASP A 135 17.07 26.08 20.42
C ASP A 135 18.29 25.17 20.71
N GLU A 136 19.11 25.54 21.69
CA GLU A 136 20.33 24.79 22.04
C GLU A 136 20.04 23.35 22.49
N TYR A 137 18.88 23.10 23.11
CA TYR A 137 18.45 21.77 23.54
C TYR A 137 18.00 20.93 22.34
N ASP A 138 17.26 21.52 21.40
CA ASP A 138 16.85 20.88 20.16
C ASP A 138 18.05 20.42 19.31
N LEU A 139 19.12 21.23 19.28
CA LEU A 139 20.37 20.90 18.59
C LEU A 139 21.16 19.79 19.29
N PHE A 140 21.07 19.70 20.62
CA PHE A 140 21.69 18.65 21.42
C PHE A 140 21.00 17.29 21.22
N GLU A 141 19.66 17.25 21.29
CA GLU A 141 18.86 16.04 21.00
C GLU A 141 18.99 15.59 19.53
N ALA A 142 19.24 16.53 18.61
CA ALA A 142 19.48 16.21 17.21
C ALA A 142 20.87 15.59 16.95
N GLN A 143 21.77 15.56 17.93
CA GLN A 143 23.04 14.85 17.78
C GLN A 143 22.81 13.34 17.80
N PRO A 144 23.32 12.58 16.81
CA PRO A 144 23.16 11.13 16.81
C PRO A 144 23.85 10.56 18.06
N GLN A 145 23.08 10.02 18.98
CA GLN A 145 23.58 9.36 20.18
C GLN A 145 24.15 7.99 19.80
N ARG A 146 25.32 7.99 19.15
CA ARG A 146 25.93 6.80 18.53
C ARG A 146 26.34 5.71 19.52
N ASP A 147 26.35 6.00 20.82
CA ASP A 147 27.03 5.15 21.82
C ASP A 147 26.10 4.30 22.69
N LEU A 148 24.78 4.25 22.41
CA LEU A 148 23.80 3.48 23.21
C LEU A 148 22.99 2.44 22.43
N GLU A 149 23.29 2.21 21.15
CA GLU A 149 22.60 1.18 20.37
C GLU A 149 23.19 -0.22 20.63
N SER A 150 22.60 -0.86 21.65
CA SER A 150 22.69 -2.30 21.89
C SER A 150 22.49 -3.11 20.59
N THR A 151 23.29 -4.15 20.43
CA THR A 151 23.52 -5.02 19.25
C THR A 151 22.33 -5.88 18.79
N ALA A 152 21.10 -5.37 18.88
CA ALA A 152 19.90 -6.03 18.37
C ALA A 152 18.87 -5.03 17.80
N VAL A 153 19.30 -4.09 16.95
CA VAL A 153 18.36 -3.25 16.18
C VAL A 153 17.59 -4.15 15.22
N LYS A 154 16.41 -4.61 15.63
CA LYS A 154 15.42 -5.18 14.72
C LYS A 154 14.99 -4.06 13.78
N ASP A 155 15.39 -4.17 12.52
CA ASP A 155 14.96 -3.28 11.43
C ASP A 155 13.48 -2.87 11.60
N GLU A 156 13.23 -1.57 11.73
CA GLU A 156 11.92 -1.03 12.15
C GLU A 156 10.81 -1.38 11.17
N LEU A 157 11.11 -1.30 9.86
CA LEU A 157 10.20 -1.75 8.82
C LEU A 157 9.85 -3.23 9.04
N GLN A 158 10.84 -4.10 9.21
CA GLN A 158 10.60 -5.52 9.45
C GLN A 158 9.79 -5.77 10.72
N ARG A 159 10.05 -5.01 11.79
CA ARG A 159 9.28 -5.08 13.04
C ARG A 159 7.82 -4.71 12.80
N PHE A 160 7.57 -3.61 12.10
CA PHE A 160 6.21 -3.12 11.85
C PHE A 160 5.41 -4.07 10.95
N ILE A 161 5.97 -4.47 9.79
CA ILE A 161 5.21 -5.25 8.80
C ILE A 161 4.91 -6.67 9.27
N LYS A 162 5.71 -7.23 10.19
CA LYS A 162 5.52 -8.59 10.73
C LYS A 162 4.58 -8.63 11.93
N ALA A 163 4.29 -7.49 12.55
CA ALA A 163 3.40 -7.43 13.69
C ALA A 163 1.93 -7.67 13.28
N ASP A 164 1.09 -8.05 14.24
CA ASP A 164 -0.31 -8.39 13.97
C ASP A 164 -1.12 -7.17 13.49
N PRO A 165 -2.08 -7.36 12.55
CA PRO A 165 -2.92 -6.27 12.08
C PRO A 165 -3.69 -5.55 13.22
N ILE A 166 -3.66 -4.22 13.20
CA ILE A 166 -4.38 -3.36 14.16
C ILE A 166 -5.68 -2.89 13.53
N LYS A 167 -6.81 -3.04 14.22
CA LYS A 167 -8.08 -2.46 13.75
C LYS A 167 -8.03 -0.94 13.87
N ILE A 168 -8.20 -0.24 12.76
CA ILE A 168 -8.28 1.22 12.72
C ILE A 168 -9.67 1.66 12.27
N VAL A 169 -10.15 2.78 12.80
CA VAL A 169 -11.44 3.39 12.45
C VAL A 169 -11.25 4.50 11.40
N THR A 170 -10.03 5.02 11.27
CA THR A 170 -9.64 6.11 10.37
C THR A 170 -8.90 5.61 9.12
N THR A 171 -8.47 6.51 8.24
CA THR A 171 -7.53 6.14 7.16
C THR A 171 -6.17 5.76 7.74
N ALA A 172 -5.36 5.03 6.97
CA ALA A 172 -3.99 4.70 7.39
C ALA A 172 -3.14 5.97 7.54
N LEU A 173 -3.35 6.98 6.69
CA LEU A 173 -2.64 8.25 6.78
C LEU A 173 -2.97 8.98 8.08
N ASP A 174 -4.25 9.14 8.42
CA ASP A 174 -4.67 9.77 9.67
C ASP A 174 -4.11 9.04 10.89
N TRP A 175 -4.04 7.70 10.82
CA TRP A 175 -3.47 6.89 11.90
C TRP A 175 -1.98 7.15 12.13
N TRP A 176 -1.22 7.44 11.06
CA TRP A 176 0.20 7.80 11.15
C TRP A 176 0.42 9.24 11.61
N LEU A 177 -0.53 10.14 11.36
CA LEU A 177 -0.45 11.55 11.75
C LEU A 177 -0.95 11.83 13.17
N GLN A 178 -1.41 10.80 13.90
CA GLN A 178 -1.83 10.96 15.30
C GLN A 178 -0.63 11.30 16.19
N PRO A 179 -0.71 12.37 17.01
CA PRO A 179 0.41 12.85 17.82
C PRO A 179 0.78 11.93 19.00
N GLU A 180 -0.04 10.93 19.33
CA GLU A 180 0.09 10.11 20.54
C GLU A 180 0.77 8.73 20.31
N ARG A 181 1.80 8.63 19.46
CA ARG A 181 2.51 7.37 19.23
C ARG A 181 4.03 7.45 19.30
#